data_AF-X6Q3S4-F1
#
_entry.id   AF-X6Q3S4-F1
#
_cell.length_a   1.000
_cell.length_b   1.000
_cell.length_c   1.000
_cell.angle_alpha   90.00
_cell.angle_beta   90.00
_cell.angle_gamma   90.00
#
_symmetry.space_group_name_H-M   'P 1'
#
loop_
_entity.id
_entity.type
_entity.pdbx_description
1 polymer ?
#
loop_
_entity_poly.entity_id
_entity_poly.type
_entity_poly.pdbx_seq_one_letter_code
_entity_poly.pdbx_strand_id
1 'polypeptide(L)'
;MKKILLLLTVLLFTMGARAQKDIVSMADAIKIFQAKTLQVGKQVLEKQGYSYKGVSSDEFGKDYNWVKNMNLTSDFLPTAMGRGNSSMVLLAQNGKTVYIYVFNRTAFAGLQAQVKAMGYDMGNAVKGDKTTLICTKDNQPTISFLTLQQPLPYCVQITE
;
A
#
# COMPACT_ATOMS: atom_id res chain seq x y z
N MET A 1 28.81 -25.16 -6.31
CA MET A 1 27.44 -24.74 -6.73
C MET A 1 26.46 -24.58 -5.57
N LYS A 2 26.31 -25.54 -4.63
CA LYS A 2 25.35 -25.42 -3.51
C LYS A 2 25.53 -24.18 -2.61
N LYS A 3 26.77 -23.79 -2.30
CA LYS A 3 27.06 -22.61 -1.46
C LYS A 3 26.72 -21.26 -2.13
N ILE A 4 26.94 -21.14 -3.44
CA ILE A 4 26.62 -19.92 -4.21
C ILE A 4 25.10 -19.78 -4.36
N LEU A 5 24.39 -20.89 -4.60
CA LEU A 5 22.93 -20.91 -4.66
C LEU A 5 22.29 -20.50 -3.31
N LEU A 6 22.87 -20.95 -2.19
CA LEU A 6 22.44 -20.55 -0.84
C LEU A 6 22.68 -19.06 -0.57
N LEU A 7 23.84 -18.53 -0.98
CA LEU A 7 24.15 -17.10 -0.84
C LEU A 7 23.19 -16.23 -1.66
N LEU A 8 22.89 -16.62 -2.90
CA LEU A 8 21.94 -15.93 -3.77
C LEU A 8 20.52 -15.95 -3.20
N THR A 9 20.07 -17.08 -2.64
CA THR A 9 18.76 -17.16 -1.99
C THR A 9 18.70 -16.28 -0.74
N VAL A 10 19.71 -16.29 0.13
CA VAL A 10 19.78 -15.41 1.31
C VAL A 10 19.78 -13.92 0.91
N LEU A 11 20.49 -13.54 -0.15
CA LEU A 11 20.47 -12.18 -0.69
C LEU A 11 19.07 -11.78 -1.20
N LEU A 12 18.40 -12.66 -1.94
CA LEU A 12 17.03 -12.42 -2.42
C LEU A 12 16.03 -12.29 -1.26
N PHE A 13 16.13 -13.14 -0.23
CA PHE A 13 15.29 -13.06 0.97
C PHE A 13 15.52 -11.78 1.77
N THR A 14 16.78 -11.37 1.95
CA THR A 14 17.11 -10.13 2.68
C THR A 14 16.66 -8.87 1.93
N MET A 15 16.72 -8.86 0.60
CA MET A 15 16.20 -7.75 -0.21
C MET A 15 14.67 -7.70 -0.20
N GLY A 16 13.98 -8.85 -0.27
CA GLY A 16 12.52 -8.93 -0.15
C GLY A 16 12.00 -8.47 1.22
N ALA A 17 12.66 -8.88 2.31
CA ALA A 17 12.31 -8.46 3.67
C ALA A 17 12.57 -6.96 3.91
N ARG A 18 13.61 -6.38 3.29
CA ARG A 18 13.85 -4.92 3.34
C ARG A 18 12.77 -4.14 2.59
N ALA A 19 12.38 -4.59 1.40
CA ALA A 19 11.32 -3.94 0.63
C ALA A 19 9.97 -3.93 1.38
N GLN A 20 9.67 -4.99 2.14
CA GLN A 20 8.45 -5.08 2.96
C GLN A 20 8.51 -4.19 4.23
N LYS A 21 9.69 -4.01 4.84
CA LYS A 21 9.86 -3.11 6.01
C LYS A 21 9.85 -1.63 5.64
N ASP A 22 10.05 -1.30 4.36
CA ASP A 22 10.21 0.08 3.91
C ASP A 22 8.92 0.72 3.40
N ILE A 23 7.78 0.01 3.39
CA ILE A 23 6.46 0.58 3.07
C ILE A 23 5.57 0.57 4.32
N VAL A 24 4.50 1.38 4.32
CA VAL A 24 3.53 1.39 5.42
C VAL A 24 2.99 -0.02 5.68
N SER A 25 2.94 -0.41 6.96
CA SER A 25 2.38 -1.70 7.35
C SER A 25 0.86 -1.70 7.24
N MET A 26 0.25 -2.87 7.03
CA MET A 26 -1.21 -2.98 6.98
C MET A 26 -1.88 -2.63 8.31
N ALA A 27 -1.23 -2.93 9.44
CA ALA A 27 -1.72 -2.52 10.76
C ALA A 27 -1.76 -0.99 10.90
N ASP A 28 -0.72 -0.29 10.44
CA ASP A 28 -0.69 1.18 10.44
C ASP A 28 -1.69 1.78 9.46
N ALA A 29 -1.84 1.18 8.28
CA ALA A 29 -2.82 1.62 7.30
C ALA A 29 -4.26 1.50 7.81
N ILE A 30 -4.60 0.38 8.47
CA ILE A 30 -5.89 0.19 9.15
C ILE A 30 -6.07 1.23 10.25
N LYS A 31 -5.03 1.51 11.04
CA LYS A 31 -5.08 2.55 12.08
C LYS A 31 -5.35 3.93 11.49
N ILE A 32 -4.73 4.28 10.37
CA ILE A 32 -5.00 5.54 9.66
C ILE A 32 -6.44 5.58 9.17
N PHE A 33 -6.92 4.49 8.56
CA PHE A 33 -8.30 4.36 8.10
C PHE A 33 -9.30 4.54 9.25
N GLN A 34 -9.12 3.84 10.37
CA GLN A 34 -10.03 3.92 11.52
C GLN A 34 -10.02 5.30 12.18
N ALA A 35 -8.87 5.97 12.19
CA ALA A 35 -8.76 7.32 12.75
C ALA A 35 -9.39 8.40 11.85
N LYS A 36 -9.44 8.20 10.52
CA LYS A 36 -10.08 9.08 9.54
C LYS A 36 -9.56 10.54 9.52
N THR A 37 -8.40 10.82 10.11
CA THR A 37 -7.87 12.19 10.26
C THR A 37 -6.51 12.37 9.61
N LEU A 38 -6.31 13.55 9.01
CA LEU A 38 -5.00 13.99 8.49
C LEU A 38 -3.91 13.91 9.57
N GLN A 39 -4.22 14.30 10.81
CA GLN A 39 -3.26 14.34 11.91
C GLN A 39 -2.66 12.97 12.20
N VAL A 40 -3.48 11.93 12.29
CA VAL A 40 -3.00 10.56 12.51
C VAL A 40 -2.21 10.06 11.29
N GLY A 41 -2.68 10.36 10.07
CA GLY A 41 -1.94 10.08 8.84
C GLY A 41 -0.52 10.63 8.87
N LYS A 42 -0.37 11.94 9.16
CA LYS A 42 0.96 12.59 9.30
C LYS A 42 1.81 11.92 10.37
N GLN A 43 1.27 11.74 11.57
CA GLN A 43 2.01 11.17 12.70
C GLN A 43 2.55 9.77 12.40
N VAL A 44 1.76 8.93 11.73
CA VAL A 44 2.13 7.54 11.43
C VAL A 44 3.08 7.48 10.24
N LEU A 45 2.74 8.15 9.13
CA LEU A 45 3.47 8.03 7.87
C LEU A 45 4.80 8.78 7.88
N GLU A 46 4.86 9.98 8.46
CA GLU A 46 6.09 10.79 8.45
C GLU A 46 7.18 10.17 9.34
N LYS A 47 6.80 9.49 10.44
CA LYS A 47 7.74 8.68 11.25
C LYS A 47 8.34 7.51 10.47
N GLN A 48 7.66 7.06 9.43
CA GLN A 48 8.12 5.99 8.54
C GLN A 48 8.85 6.54 7.31
N GLY A 49 9.13 7.84 7.26
CA GLY A 49 9.87 8.48 6.17
C GLY A 49 9.02 8.81 4.94
N TYR A 50 7.69 8.81 5.06
CA TYR A 50 6.84 9.39 4.02
C TYR A 50 6.84 10.91 4.11
N SER A 51 6.75 11.59 2.96
CA SER A 51 6.59 13.04 2.87
C SER A 51 5.17 13.38 2.45
N TYR A 52 4.52 14.27 3.19
CA TYR A 52 3.22 14.84 2.81
C TYR A 52 3.38 15.74 1.58
N LYS A 53 2.50 15.57 0.58
CA LYS A 53 2.55 16.31 -0.70
C LYS A 53 1.35 17.23 -0.93
N GLY A 54 0.39 17.28 -0.01
CA GLY A 54 -0.78 18.14 -0.10
C GLY A 54 -2.06 17.39 -0.45
N VAL A 55 -3.03 18.13 -0.99
CA VAL A 55 -4.37 17.65 -1.30
C VAL A 55 -4.55 17.58 -2.82
N SER A 56 -4.85 16.38 -3.33
CA SER A 56 -5.32 16.19 -4.72
C SER A 56 -6.83 16.43 -4.78
N SER A 57 -7.33 16.85 -5.94
CA SER A 57 -8.77 17.02 -6.18
C SER A 57 -9.17 16.44 -7.52
N ASP A 58 -9.99 15.42 -7.39
CA ASP A 58 -10.67 14.55 -8.33
C ASP A 58 -12.08 14.89 -8.82
N GLU A 59 -12.62 14.07 -9.73
CA GLU A 59 -14.06 13.84 -9.84
C GLU A 59 -14.60 12.93 -8.72
N PHE A 60 -13.74 12.08 -8.14
CA PHE A 60 -14.09 11.14 -7.06
C PHE A 60 -13.93 11.74 -5.65
N GLY A 61 -13.28 12.90 -5.54
CA GLY A 61 -13.19 13.64 -4.28
C GLY A 61 -11.82 14.27 -4.06
N LYS A 62 -11.44 14.40 -2.79
CA LYS A 62 -10.16 14.98 -2.38
C LYS A 62 -9.42 14.02 -1.48
N ASP A 63 -8.11 13.93 -1.66
CA ASP A 63 -7.26 13.05 -0.86
C ASP A 63 -6.08 13.80 -0.26
N TYR A 64 -5.70 13.42 0.97
CA TYR A 64 -4.42 13.76 1.55
C TYR A 64 -3.36 12.79 1.03
N ASN A 65 -2.26 13.32 0.46
CA ASN A 65 -1.28 12.50 -0.25
C ASN A 65 0.05 12.44 0.49
N TRP A 66 0.59 11.25 0.64
CA TRP A 66 1.96 11.01 1.12
C TRP A 66 2.70 10.10 0.16
N VAL A 67 4.00 10.35 0.00
CA VAL A 67 4.87 9.51 -0.83
C VAL A 67 6.13 9.09 -0.09
N LYS A 68 6.71 7.97 -0.48
CA LYS A 68 8.02 7.52 -0.03
C LYS A 68 8.83 7.05 -1.23
N ASN A 69 10.10 7.45 -1.27
CA ASN A 69 11.07 7.13 -2.33
C ASN A 69 10.62 7.49 -3.76
N MET A 70 9.74 8.49 -3.88
CA MET A 70 9.26 9.03 -5.14
C MET A 70 8.79 10.47 -4.97
N ASN A 71 8.48 11.16 -6.06
CA ASN A 71 7.87 12.48 -6.07
C ASN A 71 6.55 12.46 -6.84
N LEU A 72 5.84 13.59 -6.83
CA LEU A 72 4.63 13.82 -7.61
C LEU A 72 4.81 15.01 -8.54
N THR A 73 4.11 14.99 -9.68
CA THR A 73 3.88 16.19 -10.50
C THR A 73 2.93 17.16 -9.78
N SER A 74 2.69 18.34 -10.38
CA SER A 74 1.65 19.27 -9.91
C SER A 74 0.25 18.64 -9.87
N ASP A 75 0.01 17.68 -10.77
CA ASP A 75 -1.27 16.97 -10.91
C ASP A 75 -1.30 15.68 -10.08
N PHE A 76 -0.42 15.57 -9.08
CA PHE A 76 -0.32 14.43 -8.16
C PHE A 76 -0.01 13.08 -8.83
N LEU A 77 0.59 13.09 -10.02
CA LEU A 77 1.02 11.86 -10.69
C LEU A 77 2.40 11.40 -10.20
N PRO A 78 2.60 10.09 -9.93
CA PRO A 78 3.90 9.49 -9.65
C PRO A 78 5.02 9.90 -10.61
N THR A 79 6.14 10.36 -10.08
CA THR A 79 7.37 10.67 -10.83
C THR A 79 8.61 10.35 -10.00
N ALA A 80 9.77 10.29 -10.67
CA ALA A 80 11.06 10.00 -10.04
C ALA A 80 11.02 8.74 -9.15
N MET A 81 10.43 7.67 -9.68
CA MET A 81 10.33 6.37 -9.01
C MET A 81 11.73 5.89 -8.62
N GLY A 82 12.00 5.84 -7.31
CA GLY A 82 13.29 5.41 -6.78
C GLY A 82 13.39 3.89 -6.68
N ARG A 83 13.93 3.42 -5.55
CA ARG A 83 14.08 1.99 -5.22
C ARG A 83 12.74 1.24 -5.32
N GLY A 84 12.78 -0.09 -5.40
CA GLY A 84 11.61 -0.98 -5.48
C GLY A 84 10.64 -0.96 -4.28
N ASN A 85 10.78 -0.01 -3.36
CA ASN A 85 9.89 0.26 -2.22
C ASN A 85 9.22 1.65 -2.34
N SER A 86 9.27 2.27 -3.52
CA SER A 86 8.50 3.49 -3.83
C SER A 86 7.02 3.22 -3.63
N SER A 87 6.33 4.12 -2.93
CA SER A 87 4.91 3.97 -2.62
C SER A 87 4.24 5.30 -2.33
N MET A 88 2.92 5.31 -2.51
CA MET A 88 2.04 6.46 -2.26
C MET A 88 0.87 6.02 -1.39
N VAL A 89 0.52 6.83 -0.39
CA VAL A 89 -0.62 6.60 0.50
C VAL A 89 -1.57 7.78 0.38
N LEU A 90 -2.85 7.49 0.18
CA LEU A 90 -3.91 8.48 0.07
C LEU A 90 -4.94 8.21 1.16
N LEU A 91 -5.35 9.26 1.86
CA LEU A 91 -6.51 9.24 2.74
C LEU A 91 -7.55 10.18 2.18
N ALA A 92 -8.71 9.65 1.80
CA ALA A 92 -9.84 10.46 1.38
C ALA A 92 -10.21 11.46 2.48
N GLN A 93 -10.45 12.73 2.13
CA GLN A 93 -10.77 13.77 3.11
C GLN A 93 -12.06 13.48 3.89
N ASN A 94 -12.96 12.69 3.31
CA ASN A 94 -14.18 12.20 3.96
C ASN A 94 -13.94 10.98 4.88
N GLY A 95 -12.71 10.48 4.96
CA GLY A 95 -12.31 9.36 5.81
C GLY A 95 -12.86 7.99 5.39
N LYS A 96 -13.48 7.87 4.20
CA LYS A 96 -14.14 6.64 3.76
C LYS A 96 -13.20 5.65 3.09
N THR A 97 -11.99 6.08 2.71
CA THR A 97 -11.06 5.20 2.00
C THR A 97 -9.61 5.58 2.28
N VAL A 98 -8.78 4.55 2.43
CA VAL A 98 -7.32 4.67 2.34
C VAL A 98 -6.86 3.86 1.13
N TYR A 99 -6.02 4.48 0.30
CA TYR A 99 -5.34 3.80 -0.81
C TYR A 99 -3.85 3.71 -0.53
N ILE A 100 -3.26 2.57 -0.87
CA ILE A 100 -1.81 2.37 -0.87
C ILE A 100 -1.42 1.89 -2.26
N TYR A 101 -0.68 2.71 -2.99
CA TYR A 101 -0.09 2.34 -4.26
C TYR A 101 1.34 1.87 -4.05
N VAL A 102 1.64 0.66 -4.51
CA VAL A 102 2.98 0.08 -4.52
C VAL A 102 3.37 -0.31 -5.94
N PHE A 103 4.61 -0.02 -6.29
CA PHE A 103 5.11 -0.15 -7.66
C PHE A 103 6.02 -1.39 -7.81
N ASN A 104 5.87 -2.35 -6.90
CA ASN A 104 6.67 -3.55 -6.82
C ASN A 104 5.83 -4.74 -6.36
N ARG A 105 5.95 -5.86 -7.09
CA ARG A 105 5.17 -7.08 -6.84
C ARG A 105 5.50 -7.73 -5.49
N THR A 106 6.76 -7.73 -5.08
CA THR A 106 7.20 -8.30 -3.80
C THR A 106 6.64 -7.50 -2.63
N ALA A 107 6.65 -6.16 -2.75
CA ALA A 107 6.05 -5.28 -1.76
C ALA A 107 4.54 -5.53 -1.63
N PHE A 108 3.84 -5.68 -2.76
CA PHE A 108 2.41 -6.01 -2.79
C PHE A 108 2.10 -7.37 -2.13
N ALA A 109 2.85 -8.42 -2.49
CA ALA A 109 2.72 -9.74 -1.87
C ALA A 109 3.03 -9.70 -0.36
N GLY A 110 3.97 -8.84 0.06
CA GLY A 110 4.29 -8.61 1.47
C GLY A 110 3.12 -8.02 2.26
N LEU A 111 2.34 -7.11 1.66
CA LEU A 111 1.11 -6.57 2.27
C LEU A 111 0.02 -7.64 2.36
N GLN A 112 -0.16 -8.46 1.31
CA GLN A 112 -1.10 -9.60 1.34
C GLN A 112 -0.76 -10.58 2.47
N ALA A 113 0.53 -10.89 2.64
CA ALA A 113 1.00 -11.75 3.72
C ALA A 113 0.74 -11.17 5.12
N GLN A 114 0.85 -9.85 5.29
CA GLN A 114 0.49 -9.18 6.55
C GLN A 114 -1.00 -9.31 6.84
N VAL A 115 -1.87 -9.04 5.86
CA VAL A 115 -3.34 -9.18 6.03
C VAL A 115 -3.72 -10.62 6.39
N LYS A 116 -3.12 -11.61 5.72
CA LYS A 116 -3.31 -13.03 6.07
C LYS A 116 -2.88 -13.32 7.51
N ALA A 117 -1.70 -12.84 7.92
CA ALA A 117 -1.18 -13.05 9.27
C ALA A 117 -2.04 -12.35 10.35
N MET A 118 -2.75 -11.28 9.99
CA MET A 118 -3.74 -10.61 10.85
C MET A 118 -5.06 -11.38 10.98
N GLY A 119 -5.22 -12.51 10.27
CA GLY A 119 -6.38 -13.39 10.36
C GLY A 119 -7.59 -12.90 9.56
N TYR A 120 -7.36 -12.19 8.45
CA TYR A 120 -8.42 -11.91 7.49
C TYR A 120 -8.70 -13.12 6.62
N ASP A 121 -9.98 -13.36 6.34
CA ASP A 121 -10.40 -14.30 5.31
C ASP A 121 -10.17 -13.67 3.94
N MET A 122 -9.46 -14.37 3.06
CA MET A 122 -9.07 -13.85 1.76
C MET A 122 -9.76 -14.64 0.65
N GLY A 123 -10.55 -13.95 -0.16
CA GLY A 123 -11.29 -14.53 -1.29
C GLY A 123 -11.28 -13.62 -2.50
N ASN A 124 -11.48 -14.17 -3.70
CA ASN A 124 -11.59 -13.33 -4.90
C ASN A 124 -12.99 -12.73 -4.99
N ALA A 125 -13.11 -11.57 -5.65
CA ALA A 125 -14.39 -10.97 -5.96
C ALA A 125 -15.33 -11.98 -6.69
N VAL A 126 -16.54 -12.16 -6.15
CA VAL A 126 -17.52 -13.14 -6.64
C VAL A 126 -18.17 -12.70 -7.97
N LYS A 127 -18.19 -11.39 -8.24
CA LYS A 127 -18.69 -10.77 -9.47
C LYS A 127 -17.70 -9.71 -9.96
N GLY A 128 -17.44 -9.67 -11.27
CA GLY A 128 -16.51 -8.72 -11.89
C GLY A 128 -15.10 -9.28 -12.05
N ASP A 129 -14.08 -8.44 -11.79
CA ASP A 129 -12.68 -8.79 -11.96
C ASP A 129 -12.20 -9.81 -10.92
N LYS A 130 -12.07 -11.08 -11.36
CA LYS A 130 -11.59 -12.20 -10.55
C LYS A 130 -10.14 -12.03 -10.07
N THR A 131 -9.41 -11.01 -10.53
CA THR A 131 -8.05 -10.73 -10.08
C THR A 131 -8.01 -9.86 -8.82
N THR A 132 -9.13 -9.27 -8.42
CA THR A 132 -9.24 -8.53 -7.15
C THR A 132 -9.39 -9.51 -6.00
N LEU A 133 -8.45 -9.45 -5.06
CA LEU A 133 -8.47 -10.21 -3.82
C LEU A 133 -9.11 -9.35 -2.72
N ILE A 134 -10.25 -9.80 -2.22
CA ILE A 134 -11.02 -9.18 -1.15
C ILE A 134 -10.72 -9.89 0.15
N CYS A 135 -10.36 -9.13 1.18
CA CYS A 135 -10.03 -9.62 2.50
C CYS A 135 -11.00 -9.03 3.52
N THR A 136 -11.70 -9.90 4.26
CA THR A 136 -12.70 -9.51 5.26
C THR A 136 -12.37 -10.10 6.62
N LYS A 137 -12.77 -9.41 7.68
CA LYS A 137 -12.69 -9.90 9.06
C LYS A 137 -13.75 -9.19 9.90
N ASP A 138 -14.40 -9.90 10.80
CA ASP A 138 -15.46 -9.34 11.64
C ASP A 138 -14.99 -8.09 12.39
N ASN A 139 -15.81 -7.03 12.36
CA ASN A 139 -15.56 -5.74 13.00
C ASN A 139 -14.24 -5.07 12.58
N GLN A 140 -13.76 -5.36 11.37
CA GLN A 140 -12.58 -4.75 10.78
C GLN A 140 -12.92 -4.23 9.37
N PRO A 141 -12.20 -3.22 8.87
CA PRO A 141 -12.43 -2.71 7.52
C PRO A 141 -12.17 -3.76 6.45
N THR A 142 -12.91 -3.67 5.34
CA THR A 142 -12.64 -4.47 4.15
C THR A 142 -11.34 -4.01 3.47
N ILE A 143 -10.49 -4.96 3.09
CA ILE A 143 -9.23 -4.68 2.38
C ILE A 143 -9.28 -5.34 1.00
N SER A 144 -9.16 -4.55 -0.05
CA SER A 144 -9.11 -5.01 -1.43
C SER A 144 -7.72 -4.84 -2.02
N PHE A 145 -7.20 -5.88 -2.66
CA PHE A 145 -5.93 -5.89 -3.38
C PHE A 145 -6.23 -5.93 -4.87
N LEU A 146 -5.93 -4.84 -5.57
CA LEU A 146 -6.20 -4.65 -7.00
C LEU A 146 -4.90 -4.68 -7.80
N THR A 147 -4.92 -5.40 -8.91
CA THR A 147 -3.84 -5.35 -9.91
C THR A 147 -4.30 -4.45 -11.06
N LEU A 148 -3.79 -3.22 -11.10
CA LEU A 148 -4.16 -2.27 -12.15
C LEU A 148 -3.43 -2.59 -13.47
N GLN A 149 -3.99 -2.16 -14.61
CA GLN A 149 -3.38 -2.38 -15.92
C GLN A 149 -2.01 -1.68 -15.99
N GLN A 150 -0.97 -2.41 -16.40
CA GLN A 150 0.36 -1.84 -16.62
C GLN A 150 0.28 -0.63 -17.57
N PRO A 151 1.00 0.47 -17.29
CA PRO A 151 2.10 0.62 -16.33
C PRO A 151 1.66 0.99 -14.90
N LEU A 152 0.37 0.90 -14.56
CA LEU A 152 -0.14 1.33 -13.26
C LEU A 152 0.31 0.41 -12.10
N PRO A 153 0.44 0.97 -10.88
CA PRO A 153 0.85 0.24 -9.68
C PRO A 153 -0.16 -0.80 -9.21
N TYR A 154 0.30 -1.70 -8.34
CA TYR A 154 -0.61 -2.49 -7.50
C TYR A 154 -1.24 -1.57 -6.44
N CYS A 155 -2.54 -1.72 -6.20
CA CYS A 155 -3.28 -0.89 -5.27
C CYS A 155 -3.85 -1.74 -4.13
N VAL A 156 -3.70 -1.25 -2.89
CA VAL A 156 -4.47 -1.73 -1.75
C VAL A 156 -5.48 -0.65 -1.40
N GLN A 157 -6.74 -1.03 -1.29
CA GLN A 157 -7.83 -0.16 -0.89
C GLN A 157 -8.42 -0.66 0.44
N ILE A 158 -8.60 0.24 1.40
CA ILE A 158 -9.24 -0.04 2.69
C ILE A 158 -10.53 0.78 2.76
N THR A 159 -11.66 0.10 2.94
CA THR A 159 -12.99 0.69 3.12
C THR A 159 -13.66 0.10 4.35
N GLU A 160 -14.84 0.60 4.70
CA GLU A 160 -15.75 -0.12 5.60
C GLU A 160 -16.01 -1.54 5.06
#